data_AF-A0A9W9QPP8-F1
#
_entry.id   AF-A0A9W9QPP8-F1
#
_cell.length_a   1.000
_cell.length_b   1.000
_cell.length_c   1.000
_cell.angle_alpha   90.00
_cell.angle_beta   90.00
_cell.angle_gamma   90.00
#
_symmetry.space_group_name_H-M   'P 1'
#
loop_
_entity.id
_entity.type
_entity.pdbx_description
1 polymer ?
#
loop_
_entity_poly.entity_id
_entity_poly.type
_entity_poly.pdbx_seq_one_letter_code
_entity_poly.pdbx_strand_id
1 'polypeptide(L)'
;MLDLTATLNSIPLSVLLSGLIAMGVLSWLRPKGRIAFHHAKDNSLMLTKKSGKEQSFVDVCRSATPETCNLNPFLYNGHLQTAWTTLKHDNVPVYYKRRMFESESPGFAGHYAMDFVVEPYEMPTDPELLDQARKHTQDSGLPPRTSFYSGEELAALPSDDTKPMLVVLHGLSGGSHEVYLRHILAPLVADGTWEACVVNSRGCAQTKISTGVLYNARATWDVREAVKWLRKTFPNRPLFGIGFSLGANILTNYLGEEGDNCQLKGAVICASPWNLTVSNVKLQDTWIGKNVYSKAMGTSMKKLFEQHVDQVSKNPRIDVDAIRSINYLHEFDRALQCPTWGYPTEGAYYRDATSTDSMLAIRIPFLSIQAEDDPIACREALPYYEMTQTPYGVMLTTSWGGHLGWFEYGGARWFVKPVTNFLNKMAREIDTTIPGVVEHPERLPGNIAHHDDPSKDPDLAPKPQFHPMQRKLALPLGI
;
A
#
# COMPACT_ATOMS: atom_id res chain seq x y z
N MET A 1 -13.46 -6.25 -5.28
CA MET A 1 -13.31 -7.13 -6.47
C MET A 1 -13.99 -6.47 -7.67
N LEU A 2 -13.18 -5.92 -8.58
CA LEU A 2 -13.62 -5.35 -9.85
C LEU A 2 -14.20 -6.46 -10.74
N ASP A 3 -15.51 -6.43 -11.00
CA ASP A 3 -16.11 -7.23 -12.06
C ASP A 3 -16.18 -6.39 -13.34
N LEU A 4 -15.03 -6.28 -14.01
CA LEU A 4 -14.87 -5.57 -15.30
C LEU A 4 -15.27 -6.43 -16.50
N THR A 5 -15.81 -7.64 -16.27
CA THR A 5 -16.21 -8.54 -17.35
C THR A 5 -17.36 -7.98 -18.19
N ALA A 6 -18.24 -7.18 -17.58
CA ALA A 6 -19.40 -6.62 -18.29
C ALA A 6 -19.07 -5.42 -19.19
N THR A 7 -18.02 -4.65 -18.91
CA THR A 7 -17.68 -3.41 -19.66
C THR A 7 -16.59 -3.62 -20.72
N LEU A 8 -15.71 -4.62 -20.57
CA LEU A 8 -14.64 -4.93 -21.54
C LEU A 8 -15.11 -5.76 -22.75
N ASN A 9 -16.33 -6.29 -22.75
CA ASN A 9 -16.95 -6.95 -23.90
C ASN A 9 -17.23 -6.02 -25.10
N SER A 10 -16.83 -4.74 -25.02
CA SER A 10 -17.00 -3.74 -26.09
C SER A 10 -15.73 -3.46 -26.90
N ILE A 11 -14.59 -4.10 -26.59
CA ILE A 11 -13.38 -3.98 -27.40
C ILE A 11 -13.32 -5.19 -28.36
N PRO A 12 -13.49 -5.00 -29.68
CA PRO A 12 -13.53 -6.12 -30.61
C PRO A 12 -12.20 -6.88 -30.63
N LEU A 13 -12.29 -8.20 -30.40
CA LEU A 13 -11.17 -9.15 -30.39
C LEU A 13 -10.33 -9.11 -31.69
N SER A 14 -10.91 -8.61 -32.79
CA SER A 14 -10.24 -8.43 -34.08
C SER A 14 -9.11 -7.39 -34.07
N VAL A 15 -9.12 -6.43 -33.13
CA VAL A 15 -8.03 -5.47 -32.94
C VAL A 15 -6.85 -6.09 -32.18
N LEU A 16 -7.08 -7.19 -31.44
CA LEU A 16 -6.04 -7.91 -30.69
C LEU A 16 -5.24 -8.91 -31.53
N LEU A 17 -5.72 -9.31 -32.72
CA LEU A 17 -5.15 -10.43 -33.49
C LEU A 17 -4.39 -10.02 -34.78
N SER A 18 -4.49 -8.79 -35.27
CA SER A 18 -3.85 -8.39 -36.54
C SER A 18 -2.33 -8.13 -36.44
N GLY A 19 -1.73 -8.13 -35.25
CA GLY A 19 -0.30 -7.86 -35.03
C GLY A 19 0.62 -9.08 -35.11
N LEU A 20 0.09 -10.28 -35.36
CA LEU A 20 0.78 -11.56 -35.09
C LEU A 20 1.82 -12.01 -36.13
N ILE A 21 1.93 -11.39 -37.32
CA ILE A 21 2.79 -11.93 -38.40
C ILE A 21 4.08 -11.12 -38.64
N ALA A 22 4.23 -9.89 -38.11
CA ALA A 22 5.36 -9.03 -38.47
C ALA A 22 6.59 -9.06 -37.54
N MET A 23 6.55 -9.72 -36.37
CA MET A 23 7.50 -9.39 -35.27
C MET A 23 8.51 -10.47 -34.87
N GLY A 24 8.78 -11.46 -35.73
CA GLY A 24 9.85 -12.44 -35.51
C GLY A 24 11.27 -11.89 -35.73
N VAL A 25 11.44 -10.82 -36.51
CA VAL A 25 12.75 -10.35 -37.02
C VAL A 25 13.33 -9.15 -36.23
N LEU A 26 12.61 -8.63 -35.23
CA LEU A 26 12.94 -7.35 -34.57
C LEU A 26 13.07 -7.44 -33.04
N SER A 27 13.51 -8.57 -32.47
CA SER A 27 13.61 -8.76 -31.01
C SER A 27 14.47 -7.72 -30.28
N TRP A 28 15.44 -7.09 -30.96
CA TRP A 28 16.26 -5.99 -30.45
C TRP A 28 15.57 -4.60 -30.36
N LEU A 29 14.40 -4.43 -30.99
CA LEU A 29 13.61 -3.18 -30.98
C LEU A 29 12.54 -3.18 -29.88
N ARG A 30 12.53 -4.16 -28.98
CA ARG A 30 11.55 -4.21 -27.90
C ARG A 30 11.76 -3.02 -26.95
N PRO A 31 10.77 -2.12 -26.78
CA PRO A 31 10.93 -0.97 -25.90
C PRO A 31 11.17 -1.45 -24.47
N LYS A 32 12.32 -1.06 -23.90
CA LYS A 32 12.64 -1.28 -22.49
C LYS A 32 12.04 -0.16 -21.66
N GLY A 33 11.43 -0.50 -20.53
CA GLY A 33 11.01 0.51 -19.55
C GLY A 33 12.23 1.25 -19.03
N ARG A 34 12.24 2.58 -19.13
CA ARG A 34 13.30 3.41 -18.56
C ARG A 34 13.16 3.42 -17.04
N ILE A 35 14.22 3.08 -16.34
CA ILE A 35 14.29 3.12 -14.88
C ILE A 35 14.94 4.43 -14.44
N ALA A 36 14.37 5.11 -13.45
CA ALA A 36 14.97 6.31 -12.84
C ALA A 36 14.75 6.33 -11.32
N PHE A 37 15.74 6.87 -10.59
CA PHE A 37 15.71 7.02 -9.14
C PHE A 37 15.65 8.49 -8.76
N HIS A 38 14.73 8.85 -7.86
CA HIS A 38 14.59 10.19 -7.29
C HIS A 38 14.83 10.09 -5.79
N HIS A 39 15.79 10.87 -5.29
CA HIS A 39 16.24 10.84 -3.90
C HIS A 39 16.97 12.15 -3.58
N ALA A 40 17.20 12.44 -2.29
CA ALA A 40 18.06 13.54 -1.87
C ALA A 40 19.50 13.32 -2.37
N LYS A 41 20.08 14.33 -3.03
CA LYS A 41 21.44 14.27 -3.58
C LYS A 41 22.51 14.70 -2.58
N ASP A 42 22.16 15.66 -1.73
CA ASP A 42 23.10 16.35 -0.84
C ASP A 42 22.84 16.03 0.65
N ASN A 43 22.11 14.94 0.91
CA ASN A 43 21.83 14.44 2.25
C ASN A 43 21.47 12.95 2.16
N SER A 44 22.44 12.07 2.45
CA SER A 44 22.23 10.63 2.38
C SER A 44 21.90 10.04 3.74
N LEU A 45 21.11 8.96 3.74
CA LEU A 45 20.99 8.07 4.88
C LEU A 45 22.04 6.97 4.77
N MET A 46 22.97 6.94 5.73
CA MET A 46 23.99 5.90 5.86
C MET A 46 23.48 4.77 6.74
N LEU A 47 23.58 3.55 6.24
CA LEU A 47 23.14 2.33 6.92
C LEU A 47 24.34 1.45 7.26
N THR A 48 24.36 0.94 8.48
CA THR A 48 25.39 0.00 8.94
C THR A 48 25.03 -1.41 8.50
N LYS A 49 25.93 -2.06 7.75
CA LYS A 49 25.80 -3.48 7.41
C LYS A 49 26.15 -4.33 8.63
N LYS A 50 25.62 -5.55 8.70
CA LYS A 50 25.99 -6.55 9.73
C LYS A 50 27.49 -6.90 9.73
N SER A 51 28.21 -6.60 8.63
CA SER A 51 29.67 -6.71 8.54
C SER A 51 30.43 -5.54 9.17
N GLY A 52 29.74 -4.52 9.69
CA GLY A 52 30.31 -3.28 10.23
C GLY A 52 30.66 -2.22 9.17
N LYS A 53 30.50 -2.51 7.87
CA LYS A 53 30.72 -1.53 6.80
C LYS A 53 29.50 -0.62 6.65
N GLU A 54 29.71 0.63 6.29
CA GLU A 54 28.63 1.55 5.94
C GLU A 54 28.25 1.44 4.46
N GLN A 55 26.97 1.67 4.16
CA GLN A 55 26.44 1.73 2.80
C GLN A 55 25.32 2.76 2.73
N SER A 56 25.30 3.58 1.68
CA SER A 56 24.20 4.53 1.48
C SER A 56 22.89 3.79 1.19
N PHE A 57 21.77 4.33 1.70
CA PHE A 57 20.44 3.78 1.42
C PHE A 57 20.12 3.75 -0.08
N VAL A 58 20.57 4.78 -0.82
CA VAL A 58 20.42 4.87 -2.28
C VAL A 58 21.09 3.68 -2.97
N ASP A 59 22.29 3.29 -2.55
CA ASP A 59 23.00 2.14 -3.14
C ASP A 59 22.33 0.81 -2.79
N VAL A 60 21.71 0.70 -1.61
CA VAL A 60 20.86 -0.46 -1.28
C VAL A 60 19.70 -0.56 -2.28
N CYS A 61 18.99 0.53 -2.54
CA CYS A 61 17.88 0.56 -3.50
C CYS A 61 18.33 0.29 -4.94
N ARG A 62 19.44 0.88 -5.39
CA ARG A 62 20.00 0.65 -6.73
C ARG A 62 20.43 -0.80 -6.92
N SER A 63 21.17 -1.35 -5.97
CA SER A 63 21.62 -2.76 -6.03
C SER A 63 20.50 -3.78 -5.87
N ALA A 64 19.37 -3.41 -5.26
CA ALA A 64 18.16 -4.23 -5.23
C ALA A 64 17.43 -4.27 -6.57
N THR A 65 17.60 -3.25 -7.41
CA THR A 65 16.81 -3.05 -8.62
C THR A 65 17.45 -3.73 -9.83
N PRO A 66 16.71 -4.55 -10.61
CA PRO A 66 17.23 -5.09 -11.86
C PRO A 66 17.66 -3.99 -12.84
N GLU A 67 18.76 -4.21 -13.56
CA GLU A 67 19.31 -3.23 -14.52
C GLU A 67 18.34 -2.86 -15.65
N THR A 68 17.38 -3.74 -15.96
CA THR A 68 16.42 -3.55 -17.04
C THR A 68 14.99 -3.83 -16.59
N CYS A 69 14.04 -3.09 -17.17
CA CYS A 69 12.61 -3.32 -17.04
C CYS A 69 12.06 -3.82 -18.38
N ASN A 70 12.04 -5.15 -18.55
CA ASN A 70 11.57 -5.79 -19.79
C ASN A 70 10.14 -6.28 -19.62
N LEU A 71 9.18 -5.44 -20.00
CA LEU A 71 7.76 -5.76 -19.88
C LEU A 71 7.22 -6.46 -21.13
N ASN A 72 6.03 -7.05 -21.01
CA ASN A 72 5.35 -7.73 -22.10
C ASN A 72 5.02 -6.74 -23.23
N PRO A 73 5.61 -6.88 -24.44
CA PRO A 73 5.43 -5.93 -25.55
C PRO A 73 3.98 -5.84 -26.05
N PHE A 74 3.13 -6.82 -25.74
CA PHE A 74 1.71 -6.78 -26.10
C PHE A 74 0.88 -5.89 -25.17
N LEU A 75 1.42 -5.53 -24.00
CA LEU A 75 0.78 -4.64 -23.01
C LEU A 75 1.37 -3.23 -23.07
N TYR A 76 1.70 -2.74 -24.27
CA TYR A 76 2.58 -1.59 -24.59
C TYR A 76 2.21 -0.22 -24.00
N ASN A 77 1.19 -0.11 -23.17
CA ASN A 77 0.86 1.10 -22.42
C ASN A 77 0.27 0.77 -21.05
N GLY A 78 0.18 1.78 -20.19
CA GLY A 78 -0.28 1.64 -18.82
C GLY A 78 -1.75 1.21 -18.71
N HIS A 79 -2.60 1.53 -19.68
CA HIS A 79 -3.98 1.06 -19.70
C HIS A 79 -4.06 -0.46 -19.90
N LEU A 80 -3.31 -1.01 -20.85
CA LEU A 80 -3.27 -2.46 -21.11
C LEU A 80 -2.64 -3.21 -19.94
N GLN A 81 -1.54 -2.70 -19.39
CA GLN A 81 -0.94 -3.25 -18.16
C GLN A 81 -1.94 -3.29 -17.00
N THR A 82 -2.66 -2.18 -16.77
CA THR A 82 -3.66 -2.07 -15.70
C THR A 82 -4.84 -3.01 -15.95
N ALA A 83 -5.38 -3.04 -17.16
CA ALA A 83 -6.49 -3.92 -17.52
C ALA A 83 -6.12 -5.40 -17.36
N TRP A 84 -4.88 -5.79 -17.69
CA TRP A 84 -4.42 -7.16 -17.52
C TRP A 84 -4.44 -7.63 -16.06
N THR A 85 -4.35 -6.71 -15.09
CA THR A 85 -4.47 -7.05 -13.66
C THR A 85 -5.83 -7.63 -13.28
N THR A 86 -6.86 -7.39 -14.09
CA THR A 86 -8.22 -7.85 -13.83
C THR A 86 -8.47 -9.26 -14.34
N LEU A 87 -7.56 -9.79 -15.19
CA LEU A 87 -7.62 -11.17 -15.64
C LEU A 87 -7.21 -12.08 -14.49
N LYS A 88 -8.12 -12.98 -14.10
CA LYS A 88 -7.91 -13.90 -12.99
C LYS A 88 -6.95 -15.01 -13.39
N HIS A 89 -5.73 -14.95 -12.85
CA HIS A 89 -4.80 -16.07 -12.81
C HIS A 89 -4.38 -16.31 -11.36
N ASP A 90 -5.13 -17.16 -10.62
CA ASP A 90 -4.87 -17.42 -9.19
C ASP A 90 -4.05 -18.70 -8.97
N ASN A 91 -2.85 -18.71 -9.55
CA ASN A 91 -1.92 -19.83 -9.45
C ASN A 91 -0.81 -19.61 -8.40
N VAL A 92 -0.89 -18.55 -7.59
CA VAL A 92 0.14 -18.23 -6.59
C VAL A 92 -0.27 -18.83 -5.24
N PRO A 93 0.41 -19.91 -4.77
CA PRO A 93 -0.08 -20.75 -3.68
C PRO A 93 0.27 -20.19 -2.30
N VAL A 94 -0.29 -19.04 -1.94
CA VAL A 94 -0.15 -18.46 -0.59
C VAL A 94 -1.39 -18.82 0.23
N TYR A 95 -1.16 -19.43 1.39
CA TYR A 95 -2.19 -19.85 2.34
C TYR A 95 -2.16 -18.96 3.57
N TYR A 96 -3.32 -18.76 4.19
CA TYR A 96 -3.47 -17.84 5.29
C TYR A 96 -4.27 -18.42 6.45
N LYS A 97 -3.88 -18.04 7.67
CA LYS A 97 -4.77 -18.14 8.83
C LYS A 97 -5.15 -16.75 9.35
N ARG A 98 -6.45 -16.55 9.53
CA ARG A 98 -7.06 -15.30 9.98
C ARG A 98 -7.13 -15.25 11.48
N ARG A 99 -6.77 -14.09 12.04
CA ARG A 99 -7.08 -13.68 13.40
C ARG A 99 -7.94 -12.41 13.37
N MET A 100 -9.00 -12.41 14.18
CA MET A 100 -9.82 -11.23 14.43
C MET A 100 -9.26 -10.45 15.63
N PHE A 101 -9.34 -9.12 15.55
CA PHE A 101 -8.93 -8.19 16.59
C PHE A 101 -10.10 -7.28 16.92
N GLU A 102 -10.30 -7.00 18.21
CA GLU A 102 -11.16 -5.91 18.66
C GLU A 102 -10.27 -4.69 18.87
N SER A 103 -10.67 -3.54 18.33
CA SER A 103 -9.88 -2.33 18.42
C SER A 103 -9.87 -1.77 19.83
N GLU A 104 -8.68 -1.42 20.31
CA GLU A 104 -8.47 -0.82 21.62
C GLU A 104 -8.63 0.72 21.59
N SER A 105 -8.69 1.31 20.38
CA SER A 105 -8.81 2.75 20.19
C SER A 105 -10.17 3.29 20.66
N PRO A 106 -10.20 4.23 21.64
CA PRO A 106 -11.44 4.85 22.09
C PRO A 106 -12.20 5.60 20.98
N GLY A 107 -11.47 6.14 20.00
CA GLY A 107 -12.04 6.88 18.87
C GLY A 107 -12.49 5.99 17.70
N PHE A 108 -12.00 4.75 17.61
CA PHE A 108 -12.19 3.87 16.44
C PHE A 108 -12.56 2.44 16.84
N ALA A 109 -13.54 2.29 17.73
CA ALA A 109 -14.05 0.99 18.15
C ALA A 109 -14.49 0.08 16.97
N GLY A 110 -14.56 -1.23 17.24
CA GLY A 110 -14.95 -2.26 16.30
C GLY A 110 -13.82 -3.22 15.97
N HIS A 111 -14.07 -4.19 15.10
CA HIS A 111 -13.10 -5.25 14.80
C HIS A 111 -12.41 -5.06 13.45
N TYR A 112 -11.19 -5.59 13.36
CA TYR A 112 -10.44 -5.74 12.11
C TYR A 112 -9.80 -7.14 12.05
N ALA A 113 -9.25 -7.51 10.90
CA ALA A 113 -8.69 -8.83 10.68
C ALA A 113 -7.26 -8.77 10.16
N MET A 114 -6.42 -9.71 10.60
CA MET A 114 -5.12 -9.97 9.99
C MET A 114 -5.05 -11.41 9.50
N ASP A 115 -4.54 -11.57 8.28
CA ASP A 115 -4.29 -12.86 7.66
C ASP A 115 -2.79 -13.15 7.67
N PHE A 116 -2.37 -14.13 8.45
CA PHE A 116 -0.98 -14.55 8.57
C PHE A 116 -0.68 -15.61 7.52
N VAL A 117 0.42 -15.45 6.80
CA VAL A 117 0.88 -16.45 5.83
C VAL A 117 1.31 -17.70 6.60
N VAL A 118 0.86 -18.85 6.14
CA VAL A 118 1.19 -20.16 6.73
C VAL A 118 1.60 -21.15 5.64
N GLU A 119 2.25 -22.24 6.05
CA GLU A 119 2.48 -23.38 5.17
C GLU A 119 1.16 -23.92 4.60
N PRO A 120 1.16 -24.47 3.37
CA PRO A 120 -0.02 -25.08 2.79
C PRO A 120 -0.64 -26.14 3.71
N TYR A 121 -1.96 -26.10 3.85
CA TYR A 121 -2.71 -27.03 4.69
C TYR A 121 -4.00 -27.45 3.98
N GLU A 122 -4.57 -28.56 4.42
CA GLU A 122 -5.88 -29.02 3.95
C GLU A 122 -6.97 -28.07 4.46
N MET A 123 -7.71 -27.48 3.52
CA MET A 123 -8.80 -26.57 3.87
C MET A 123 -9.88 -27.33 4.66
N PRO A 124 -10.33 -26.81 5.81
CA PRO A 124 -11.41 -27.44 6.56
C PRO A 124 -12.65 -27.63 5.68
N THR A 125 -13.20 -28.84 5.67
CA THR A 125 -14.47 -29.15 5.00
C THR A 125 -15.66 -29.03 5.93
N ASP A 126 -15.41 -28.99 7.24
CA ASP A 126 -16.44 -28.87 8.28
C ASP A 126 -17.04 -27.46 8.28
N PRO A 127 -18.34 -27.33 8.01
CA PRO A 127 -19.04 -26.07 8.12
C PRO A 127 -18.85 -25.41 9.48
N GLU A 128 -18.87 -26.10 10.63
CA GLU A 128 -18.79 -25.45 11.96
C GLU A 128 -17.45 -24.75 12.24
N LEU A 129 -16.33 -25.32 11.77
CA LEU A 129 -15.00 -24.68 11.78
C LEU A 129 -14.91 -23.49 10.80
N LEU A 130 -15.74 -23.49 9.76
CA LEU A 130 -15.94 -22.36 8.86
C LEU A 130 -17.00 -21.35 9.40
N ASP A 131 -17.89 -21.78 10.31
CA ASP A 131 -19.18 -21.14 10.68
C ASP A 131 -19.19 -20.48 12.07
N GLN A 132 -18.40 -20.93 13.07
CA GLN A 132 -18.14 -20.14 14.31
C GLN A 132 -17.64 -18.73 13.99
N ALA A 133 -17.13 -18.54 12.77
CA ALA A 133 -16.68 -17.28 12.22
C ALA A 133 -17.72 -16.45 11.43
N ARG A 134 -18.94 -16.94 11.14
CA ARG A 134 -19.98 -16.12 10.48
C ARG A 134 -20.38 -14.89 11.28
N LYS A 135 -20.07 -14.88 12.58
CA LYS A 135 -20.11 -13.67 13.42
C LYS A 135 -19.32 -12.52 12.79
N HIS A 136 -18.17 -12.81 12.20
CA HIS A 136 -17.23 -11.83 11.66
C HIS A 136 -17.11 -11.86 10.14
N THR A 137 -17.65 -12.87 9.44
CA THR A 137 -17.52 -13.03 7.98
C THR A 137 -18.84 -12.87 7.24
N GLN A 138 -18.74 -12.45 5.98
CA GLN A 138 -19.85 -12.41 5.03
C GLN A 138 -20.36 -13.82 4.71
N ASP A 139 -21.61 -13.94 4.23
CA ASP A 139 -22.23 -15.24 3.94
C ASP A 139 -21.51 -16.05 2.86
N SER A 140 -20.71 -15.38 2.02
CA SER A 140 -19.82 -16.01 1.05
C SER A 140 -18.63 -16.76 1.68
N GLY A 141 -18.46 -16.67 2.99
CA GLY A 141 -17.32 -17.26 3.71
C GLY A 141 -16.02 -16.50 3.51
N LEU A 142 -14.92 -17.10 3.97
CA LEU A 142 -13.58 -16.54 3.84
C LEU A 142 -13.09 -16.54 2.38
N PRO A 143 -12.12 -15.67 2.04
CA PRO A 143 -11.42 -15.75 0.76
C PRO A 143 -10.74 -17.12 0.56
N PRO A 144 -10.45 -17.52 -0.69
CA PRO A 144 -9.77 -18.78 -0.99
C PRO A 144 -8.41 -18.89 -0.30
N ARG A 145 -8.08 -20.11 0.15
CA ARG A 145 -6.85 -20.46 0.90
C ARG A 145 -6.74 -19.71 2.24
N THR A 146 -7.86 -19.50 2.91
CA THR A 146 -7.90 -18.82 4.21
C THR A 146 -8.85 -19.55 5.15
N SER A 147 -8.38 -19.87 6.36
CA SER A 147 -9.19 -20.36 7.48
C SER A 147 -8.90 -19.51 8.71
N PHE A 148 -9.65 -19.67 9.80
CA PHE A 148 -9.26 -19.08 11.08
C PHE A 148 -8.16 -19.90 11.73
N TYR A 149 -7.40 -19.25 12.62
CA TYR A 149 -6.61 -19.98 13.61
C TYR A 149 -7.54 -20.68 14.62
N SER A 150 -7.17 -21.88 15.05
CA SER A 150 -7.75 -22.51 16.23
C SER A 150 -7.29 -21.81 17.52
N GLY A 151 -7.94 -22.09 18.65
CA GLY A 151 -7.52 -21.57 19.96
C GLY A 151 -6.09 -22.00 20.34
N GLU A 152 -5.73 -23.25 20.04
CA GLU A 152 -4.37 -23.78 20.28
C GLU A 152 -3.33 -23.09 19.40
N GLU A 153 -3.65 -22.86 18.13
CA GLU A 153 -2.74 -22.17 17.21
C GLU A 153 -2.54 -20.71 17.60
N LEU A 154 -3.59 -20.02 18.06
CA LEU A 154 -3.46 -18.65 18.58
C LEU A 154 -2.59 -18.58 19.84
N ALA A 155 -2.66 -19.60 20.69
CA ALA A 155 -1.84 -19.70 21.90
C ALA A 155 -0.36 -19.98 21.58
N ALA A 156 -0.09 -20.74 20.51
CA ALA A 156 1.24 -21.05 20.02
C ALA A 156 1.85 -19.97 19.10
N LEU A 157 1.06 -18.97 18.70
CA LEU A 157 1.48 -17.93 17.76
C LEU A 157 2.65 -17.05 18.26
N PRO A 158 2.74 -16.63 19.54
CA PRO A 158 3.87 -15.84 20.02
C PRO A 158 5.21 -16.54 19.85
N SER A 159 6.26 -15.79 19.49
CA SER A 159 7.60 -16.33 19.27
C SER A 159 8.68 -15.28 19.55
N ASP A 160 9.81 -15.73 20.12
CA ASP A 160 11.00 -14.92 20.38
C ASP A 160 12.07 -15.06 19.27
N ASP A 161 11.73 -15.69 18.14
CA ASP A 161 12.66 -15.78 17.01
C ASP A 161 12.96 -14.41 16.38
N THR A 162 13.95 -14.41 15.47
CA THR A 162 14.46 -13.21 14.80
C THR A 162 14.07 -13.15 13.33
N LYS A 163 13.12 -13.97 12.88
CA LYS A 163 12.70 -13.97 11.47
C LYS A 163 12.10 -12.61 11.12
N PRO A 164 12.54 -11.95 10.03
CA PRO A 164 11.88 -10.74 9.57
C PRO A 164 10.41 -11.01 9.23
N MET A 165 9.55 -10.06 9.58
CA MET A 165 8.13 -10.14 9.25
C MET A 165 7.70 -8.99 8.34
N LEU A 166 7.00 -9.31 7.26
CA LEU A 166 6.38 -8.33 6.37
C LEU A 166 4.91 -8.08 6.74
N VAL A 167 4.58 -6.82 7.01
CA VAL A 167 3.21 -6.32 7.23
C VAL A 167 2.70 -5.71 5.92
N VAL A 168 1.65 -6.30 5.37
CA VAL A 168 1.13 -5.96 4.03
C VAL A 168 -0.20 -5.22 4.13
N LEU A 169 -0.32 -4.10 3.42
CA LEU A 169 -1.58 -3.36 3.23
C LEU A 169 -2.05 -3.47 1.77
N HIS A 170 -3.29 -3.96 1.59
CA HIS A 170 -3.91 -4.11 0.28
C HIS A 170 -4.48 -2.78 -0.27
N GLY A 171 -4.81 -2.77 -1.57
CA GLY A 171 -5.43 -1.64 -2.25
C GLY A 171 -6.94 -1.47 -2.01
N LEU A 172 -7.60 -0.67 -2.85
CA LEU A 172 -9.03 -0.34 -2.73
C LEU A 172 -9.94 -1.59 -2.78
N SER A 173 -10.76 -1.82 -1.75
CA SER A 173 -11.75 -2.92 -1.64
C SER A 173 -11.18 -4.34 -1.84
N GLY A 174 -9.89 -4.53 -1.52
CA GLY A 174 -9.15 -5.78 -1.73
C GLY A 174 -9.05 -6.67 -0.49
N GLY A 175 -7.90 -7.31 -0.31
CA GLY A 175 -7.59 -8.17 0.84
C GLY A 175 -6.36 -9.05 0.61
N SER A 176 -6.09 -9.98 1.52
CA SER A 176 -5.05 -11.02 1.40
C SER A 176 -5.14 -11.91 0.15
N HIS A 177 -6.30 -11.93 -0.51
CA HIS A 177 -6.54 -12.70 -1.72
C HIS A 177 -6.04 -12.04 -3.00
N GLU A 178 -5.54 -10.82 -2.91
CA GLU A 178 -5.07 -10.07 -4.07
C GLU A 178 -3.80 -10.68 -4.69
N VAL A 179 -3.82 -10.87 -6.01
CA VAL A 179 -2.75 -11.61 -6.71
C VAL A 179 -1.42 -10.85 -6.70
N TYR A 180 -1.46 -9.51 -6.81
CA TYR A 180 -0.25 -8.68 -6.82
C TYR A 180 0.56 -8.81 -5.52
N LEU A 181 -0.10 -8.92 -4.36
CA LEU A 181 0.61 -9.07 -3.09
C LEU A 181 1.06 -10.52 -2.89
N ARG A 182 0.29 -11.52 -3.38
CA ARG A 182 0.72 -12.93 -3.36
C ARG A 182 1.99 -13.15 -4.17
N HIS A 183 2.17 -12.42 -5.28
CA HIS A 183 3.41 -12.46 -6.07
C HIS A 183 4.64 -11.92 -5.31
N ILE A 184 4.47 -11.08 -4.29
CA ILE A 184 5.56 -10.70 -3.37
C ILE A 184 5.75 -11.76 -2.30
N LEU A 185 4.65 -12.19 -1.68
CA LEU A 185 4.68 -13.09 -0.54
C LEU A 185 5.27 -14.45 -0.90
N ALA A 186 4.83 -15.08 -1.99
CA ALA A 186 5.24 -16.42 -2.37
C ALA A 186 6.77 -16.60 -2.44
N PRO A 187 7.54 -15.80 -3.20
CA PRO A 187 8.99 -15.94 -3.23
C PRO A 187 9.68 -15.48 -1.94
N LEU A 188 9.06 -14.58 -1.16
CA LEU A 188 9.67 -14.05 0.06
C LEU A 188 9.65 -15.08 1.21
N VAL A 189 8.55 -15.83 1.34
CA VAL A 189 8.36 -16.82 2.43
C VAL A 189 8.81 -18.23 2.04
N ALA A 190 9.11 -18.48 0.76
CA ALA A 190 9.36 -19.83 0.23
C ALA A 190 10.48 -20.62 0.92
N ASP A 191 11.49 -19.94 1.48
CA ASP A 191 12.61 -20.57 2.17
C ASP A 191 12.43 -20.63 3.70
N GLY A 192 11.25 -20.26 4.21
CA GLY A 192 10.91 -20.24 5.63
C GLY A 192 11.65 -19.19 6.46
N THR A 193 12.40 -18.27 5.82
CA THR A 193 13.18 -17.23 6.51
C THR A 193 12.39 -15.96 6.80
N TRP A 194 11.25 -15.78 6.13
CA TRP A 194 10.34 -14.66 6.35
C TRP A 194 9.00 -15.14 6.87
N GLU A 195 8.43 -14.30 7.72
CA GLU A 195 7.04 -14.37 8.14
C GLU A 195 6.28 -13.22 7.47
N ALA A 196 4.97 -13.35 7.31
CA ALA A 196 4.19 -12.25 6.74
C ALA A 196 2.75 -12.25 7.23
N CYS A 197 2.15 -11.07 7.28
CA CYS A 197 0.74 -10.91 7.54
C CYS A 197 0.15 -9.80 6.67
N VAL A 198 -1.13 -9.90 6.36
CA VAL A 198 -1.90 -8.90 5.64
C VAL A 198 -2.92 -8.30 6.60
N VAL A 199 -2.85 -6.98 6.82
CA VAL A 199 -3.88 -6.26 7.56
C VAL A 199 -5.05 -6.01 6.62
N ASN A 200 -6.18 -6.67 6.86
CA ASN A 200 -7.38 -6.48 6.08
C ASN A 200 -8.17 -5.29 6.63
N SER A 201 -8.38 -4.30 5.77
CA SER A 201 -9.16 -3.12 6.11
C SER A 201 -10.59 -3.49 6.49
N ARG A 202 -11.22 -2.70 7.38
CA ARG A 202 -12.59 -2.98 7.85
C ARG A 202 -13.57 -3.07 6.68
N GLY A 203 -14.35 -4.15 6.65
CA GLY A 203 -15.29 -4.49 5.56
C GLY A 203 -14.67 -5.31 4.43
N CYS A 204 -13.33 -5.37 4.33
CA CYS A 204 -12.63 -6.02 3.23
C CYS A 204 -12.35 -7.50 3.51
N ALA A 205 -11.90 -8.23 2.48
CA ALA A 205 -11.57 -9.65 2.56
C ALA A 205 -12.66 -10.53 3.22
N GLN A 206 -13.93 -10.22 2.94
CA GLN A 206 -15.12 -10.86 3.50
C GLN A 206 -15.29 -10.73 5.02
N THR A 207 -14.63 -9.74 5.63
CA THR A 207 -14.81 -9.41 7.05
C THR A 207 -15.96 -8.41 7.18
N LYS A 208 -17.01 -8.76 7.94
CA LYS A 208 -18.08 -7.83 8.34
C LYS A 208 -17.50 -6.65 9.12
N ILE A 209 -18.20 -5.54 9.20
CA ILE A 209 -17.90 -4.47 10.16
C ILE A 209 -18.78 -4.61 11.41
N SER A 210 -18.28 -4.19 12.57
CA SER A 210 -19.05 -4.12 13.81
C SER A 210 -19.53 -2.70 14.16
N THR A 211 -19.07 -1.68 13.43
CA THR A 211 -19.50 -0.28 13.59
C THR A 211 -19.96 0.28 12.25
N GLY A 212 -20.60 1.46 12.27
CA GLY A 212 -21.07 2.14 11.05
C GLY A 212 -19.97 2.82 10.23
N VAL A 213 -18.70 2.45 10.41
CA VAL A 213 -17.53 3.09 9.81
C VAL A 213 -16.77 2.07 8.94
N LEU A 214 -16.74 2.32 7.63
CA LEU A 214 -15.83 1.65 6.71
C LEU A 214 -14.45 2.30 6.76
N TYR A 215 -13.44 1.57 6.28
CA TYR A 215 -12.11 2.13 6.10
C TYR A 215 -12.08 3.20 4.98
N ASN A 216 -11.05 4.02 5.00
CA ASN A 216 -10.81 5.06 4.00
C ASN A 216 -9.30 5.29 3.80
N ALA A 217 -8.94 6.27 2.97
CA ALA A 217 -7.54 6.59 2.64
C ALA A 217 -6.69 7.05 3.84
N ARG A 218 -7.34 7.40 4.97
CA ARG A 218 -6.72 7.86 6.21
C ARG A 218 -6.67 6.78 7.30
N ALA A 219 -7.02 5.54 6.98
CA ALA A 219 -7.17 4.43 7.92
C ALA A 219 -5.87 3.88 8.53
N THR A 220 -5.17 4.69 9.31
CA THR A 220 -3.90 4.33 9.96
C THR A 220 -4.06 3.70 11.33
N TRP A 221 -5.24 3.80 11.97
CA TRP A 221 -5.47 3.30 13.33
C TRP A 221 -5.32 1.78 13.44
N ASP A 222 -5.93 1.01 12.52
CA ASP A 222 -5.82 -0.46 12.53
C ASP A 222 -4.38 -0.91 12.22
N VAL A 223 -3.66 -0.16 11.38
CA VAL A 223 -2.23 -0.42 11.08
C VAL A 223 -1.39 -0.24 12.33
N ARG A 224 -1.62 0.85 13.07
CA ARG A 224 -0.92 1.15 14.33
C ARG A 224 -1.17 0.09 15.39
N GLU A 225 -2.43 -0.31 15.58
CA GLU A 225 -2.76 -1.39 16.52
C GLU A 225 -2.16 -2.73 16.10
N ALA A 226 -2.22 -3.06 14.81
CA ALA A 226 -1.59 -4.28 14.27
C ALA A 226 -0.08 -4.29 14.54
N VAL A 227 0.63 -3.19 14.24
CA VAL A 227 2.08 -3.11 14.48
C VAL A 227 2.41 -3.13 15.97
N LYS A 228 1.64 -2.45 16.82
CA LYS A 228 1.78 -2.50 18.29
C LYS A 228 1.62 -3.93 18.82
N TRP A 229 0.59 -4.63 18.34
CA TRP A 229 0.36 -6.02 18.70
C TRP A 229 1.49 -6.93 18.23
N LEU A 230 1.92 -6.79 16.96
CA LEU A 230 3.03 -7.57 16.41
C LEU A 230 4.33 -7.37 17.17
N ARG A 231 4.67 -6.14 17.55
CA ARG A 231 5.87 -5.86 18.36
C ARG A 231 5.79 -6.52 19.73
N LYS A 232 4.62 -6.55 20.36
CA LYS A 232 4.40 -7.21 21.65
C LYS A 232 4.48 -8.74 21.54
N THR A 233 3.90 -9.31 20.49
CA THR A 233 3.81 -10.77 20.28
C THR A 233 5.09 -11.38 19.72
N PHE A 234 5.87 -10.59 18.98
CA PHE A 234 7.12 -11.00 18.32
C PHE A 234 8.24 -10.00 18.61
N PRO A 235 8.74 -9.93 19.86
CA PRO A 235 9.62 -8.84 20.31
C PRO A 235 10.91 -8.72 19.49
N ASN A 236 11.48 -9.85 19.08
CA ASN A 236 12.79 -9.91 18.40
C ASN A 236 12.70 -9.88 16.86
N ARG A 237 11.49 -9.96 16.28
CA ARG A 237 11.32 -9.92 14.82
C ARG A 237 11.50 -8.49 14.31
N PRO A 238 12.38 -8.23 13.33
CA PRO A 238 12.37 -6.97 12.61
C PRO A 238 11.12 -6.90 11.73
N LEU A 239 10.34 -5.84 11.88
CA LEU A 239 9.07 -5.65 11.16
C LEU A 239 9.31 -4.75 9.95
N PHE A 240 8.80 -5.12 8.79
CA PHE A 240 8.84 -4.34 7.55
C PHE A 240 7.43 -4.07 7.03
N GLY A 241 7.23 -2.95 6.35
CA GLY A 241 5.93 -2.59 5.77
C GLY A 241 5.93 -2.69 4.25
N ILE A 242 4.81 -3.09 3.66
CA ILE A 242 4.53 -2.85 2.24
C ILE A 242 3.07 -2.46 2.05
N GLY A 243 2.83 -1.44 1.23
CA GLY A 243 1.49 -1.03 0.84
C GLY A 243 1.35 -0.96 -0.67
N PHE A 244 0.15 -1.27 -1.16
CA PHE A 244 -0.20 -1.21 -2.58
C PHE A 244 -1.36 -0.23 -2.82
N SER A 245 -1.23 0.65 -3.81
CA SER A 245 -2.30 1.59 -4.18
C SER A 245 -2.80 2.37 -2.96
N LEU A 246 -4.09 2.31 -2.62
CA LEU A 246 -4.64 2.94 -1.42
C LEU A 246 -3.93 2.49 -0.12
N GLY A 247 -3.55 1.22 -0.01
CA GLY A 247 -2.77 0.71 1.12
C GLY A 247 -1.37 1.33 1.20
N ALA A 248 -0.78 1.72 0.08
CA ALA A 248 0.49 2.46 0.04
C ALA A 248 0.32 3.89 0.58
N ASN A 249 -0.79 4.56 0.24
CA ASN A 249 -1.15 5.87 0.79
C ASN A 249 -1.40 5.79 2.30
N ILE A 250 -2.12 4.77 2.77
CA ILE A 250 -2.37 4.54 4.20
C ILE A 250 -1.05 4.26 4.93
N LEU A 251 -0.20 3.37 4.41
CA LEU A 251 1.10 3.07 5.00
C LEU A 251 1.97 4.32 5.09
N THR A 252 2.04 5.13 4.04
CA THR A 252 2.81 6.37 4.04
C THR A 252 2.32 7.35 5.11
N ASN A 253 1.00 7.52 5.24
CA ASN A 253 0.43 8.36 6.30
C ASN A 253 0.77 7.81 7.69
N TYR A 254 0.69 6.50 7.91
CA TYR A 254 1.10 5.86 9.16
C TYR A 254 2.58 6.13 9.47
N LEU A 255 3.47 5.91 8.50
CA LEU A 255 4.91 6.14 8.68
C LEU A 255 5.22 7.61 9.03
N GLY A 256 4.52 8.56 8.40
CA GLY A 256 4.67 9.98 8.70
C GLY A 256 4.11 10.38 10.08
N GLU A 257 3.01 9.75 10.52
CA GLU A 257 2.47 9.95 11.87
C GLU A 257 3.40 9.41 12.96
N GLU A 258 3.98 8.23 12.74
CA GLU A 258 4.88 7.62 13.72
C GLU A 258 6.23 8.34 13.78
N GLY A 259 6.74 8.85 12.66
CA GLY A 259 8.03 9.53 12.58
C GLY A 259 9.14 8.69 13.22
N ASP A 260 9.84 9.28 14.20
CA ASP A 260 10.92 8.63 14.95
C ASP A 260 10.44 7.45 15.82
N ASN A 261 9.16 7.37 16.16
CA ASN A 261 8.59 6.29 16.98
C ASN A 261 8.23 5.05 16.16
N CYS A 262 8.41 5.09 14.83
CA CYS A 262 7.99 4.02 13.94
C CYS A 262 8.70 2.70 14.27
N GLN A 263 7.91 1.65 14.52
CA GLN A 263 8.40 0.33 14.90
C GLN A 263 8.87 -0.53 13.70
N LEU A 264 8.63 -0.05 12.47
CA LEU A 264 9.06 -0.72 11.24
C LEU A 264 10.52 -0.35 10.92
N LYS A 265 11.28 -1.29 10.37
CA LYS A 265 12.70 -1.14 10.03
C LYS A 265 12.95 -0.73 8.58
N GLY A 266 11.92 -0.81 7.76
CA GLY A 266 11.89 -0.28 6.41
C GLY A 266 10.53 -0.52 5.77
N ALA A 267 10.25 0.20 4.69
CA ALA A 267 8.96 0.10 4.01
C ALA A 267 9.07 0.13 2.48
N VAL A 268 8.06 -0.45 1.83
CA VAL A 268 7.88 -0.39 0.37
C VAL A 268 6.51 0.23 0.04
N ILE A 269 6.51 1.22 -0.84
CA ILE A 269 5.34 2.01 -1.23
C ILE A 269 5.08 1.82 -2.72
N CYS A 270 4.18 0.89 -3.08
CA CYS A 270 3.94 0.47 -4.46
C CYS A 270 2.69 1.14 -5.06
N ALA A 271 2.85 1.82 -6.20
CA ALA A 271 1.75 2.43 -6.96
C ALA A 271 0.87 3.37 -6.11
N SER A 272 1.45 4.12 -5.17
CA SER A 272 0.70 4.99 -4.27
C SER A 272 0.10 6.18 -5.02
N PRO A 273 -1.20 6.49 -4.84
CA PRO A 273 -1.80 7.73 -5.32
C PRO A 273 -1.42 8.90 -4.39
N TRP A 274 -0.13 9.27 -4.40
CA TRP A 274 0.50 10.21 -3.46
C TRP A 274 -0.31 11.47 -3.19
N ASN A 275 -0.81 12.11 -4.26
CA ASN A 275 -1.73 13.24 -4.20
C ASN A 275 -3.12 12.82 -4.68
N LEU A 276 -4.05 12.61 -3.74
CA LEU A 276 -5.40 12.15 -4.03
C LEU A 276 -6.22 13.20 -4.77
N THR A 277 -5.96 14.49 -4.54
CA THR A 277 -6.66 15.58 -5.22
C THR A 277 -6.32 15.57 -6.71
N VAL A 278 -5.02 15.56 -7.03
CA VAL A 278 -4.55 15.52 -8.43
C VAL A 278 -4.96 14.23 -9.11
N SER A 279 -4.82 13.08 -8.43
CA SER A 279 -5.23 11.78 -8.98
C SER A 279 -6.73 11.74 -9.28
N ASN A 280 -7.58 12.28 -8.39
CA ASN A 280 -9.01 12.38 -8.62
C ASN A 280 -9.36 13.29 -9.80
N VAL A 281 -8.73 14.47 -9.90
CA VAL A 281 -8.94 15.38 -11.05
C VAL A 281 -8.55 14.68 -12.36
N LYS A 282 -7.36 14.06 -12.41
CA LYS A 282 -6.90 13.34 -13.60
C LYS A 282 -7.82 12.18 -14.00
N LEU A 283 -8.35 11.45 -13.02
CA LEU A 283 -9.35 10.42 -13.27
C LEU A 283 -10.63 11.01 -13.88
N GLN A 284 -11.01 12.24 -13.56
CA GLN A 284 -12.21 12.86 -14.11
C GLN A 284 -11.98 13.54 -15.47
N ASP A 285 -10.76 13.96 -15.76
CA ASP A 285 -10.39 14.73 -16.97
C ASP A 285 -10.46 13.93 -18.27
N THR A 286 -10.32 12.60 -18.19
CA THR A 286 -10.32 11.73 -19.38
C THR A 286 -11.54 10.82 -19.42
N TRP A 287 -12.02 10.50 -20.62
CA TRP A 287 -13.16 9.59 -20.76
C TRP A 287 -12.86 8.20 -20.17
N ILE A 288 -11.67 7.65 -20.42
CA ILE A 288 -11.23 6.36 -19.86
C ILE A 288 -11.10 6.47 -18.33
N GLY A 289 -10.44 7.53 -17.83
CA GLY A 289 -10.35 7.84 -16.42
C GLY A 289 -11.71 7.78 -15.72
N LYS A 290 -12.69 8.51 -16.26
CA LYS A 290 -13.98 8.73 -15.60
C LYS A 290 -14.89 7.51 -15.76
N ASN A 291 -15.09 7.07 -16.99
CA ASN A 291 -16.10 6.07 -17.33
C ASN A 291 -15.62 4.62 -17.21
N VAL A 292 -14.30 4.39 -17.12
CA VAL A 292 -13.74 3.07 -16.86
C VAL A 292 -13.21 2.98 -15.43
N TYR A 293 -12.16 3.73 -15.08
CA TYR A 293 -11.50 3.55 -13.78
C TYR A 293 -12.30 4.09 -12.61
N SER A 294 -12.70 5.37 -12.64
CA SER A 294 -13.47 6.00 -11.55
C SER A 294 -14.81 5.30 -11.34
N LYS A 295 -15.49 4.93 -12.44
CA LYS A 295 -16.74 4.17 -12.40
C LYS A 295 -16.57 2.77 -11.81
N ALA A 296 -15.53 2.04 -12.20
CA ALA A 296 -15.29 0.70 -11.69
C ALA A 296 -14.88 0.71 -10.20
N MET A 297 -14.07 1.68 -9.77
CA MET A 297 -13.75 1.90 -8.36
C MET A 297 -15.00 2.29 -7.53
N GLY A 298 -15.82 3.21 -8.04
CA GLY A 298 -17.10 3.58 -7.40
C GLY A 298 -18.04 2.38 -7.28
N THR A 299 -18.14 1.56 -8.32
CA THR A 299 -18.93 0.32 -8.31
C THR A 299 -18.42 -0.67 -7.26
N SER A 300 -17.09 -0.84 -7.15
CA SER A 300 -16.49 -1.73 -6.15
C SER A 300 -16.76 -1.25 -4.72
N MET A 301 -16.67 0.06 -4.49
CA MET A 301 -16.96 0.67 -3.18
C MET A 301 -18.45 0.61 -2.82
N LYS A 302 -19.34 0.82 -3.80
CA LYS A 302 -20.78 0.61 -3.64
C LYS A 302 -21.11 -0.84 -3.28
N LYS A 303 -20.47 -1.81 -3.93
CA LYS A 303 -20.61 -3.22 -3.58
C LYS A 303 -20.16 -3.50 -2.15
N LEU A 304 -19.03 -2.93 -1.73
CA LEU A 304 -18.55 -3.03 -0.35
C LEU A 304 -19.57 -2.42 0.64
N PHE A 305 -20.17 -1.28 0.29
CA PHE A 305 -21.24 -0.68 1.09
C PHE A 305 -22.47 -1.59 1.20
N GLU A 306 -22.98 -2.14 0.11
CA GLU A 306 -24.17 -3.01 0.14
C GLU A 306 -23.96 -4.26 1.00
N GLN A 307 -22.72 -4.80 1.04
CA GLN A 307 -22.36 -5.91 1.95
C GLN A 307 -22.45 -5.54 3.45
N HIS A 308 -22.52 -4.25 3.77
CA HIS A 308 -22.46 -3.73 5.15
C HIS A 308 -23.55 -2.70 5.45
N VAL A 309 -24.56 -2.57 4.58
CA VAL A 309 -25.57 -1.50 4.66
C VAL A 309 -26.29 -1.49 6.00
N ASP A 310 -26.56 -2.65 6.58
CA ASP A 310 -27.25 -2.77 7.88
C ASP A 310 -26.46 -2.17 9.05
N GLN A 311 -25.14 -2.15 8.97
CA GLN A 311 -24.28 -1.55 10.00
C GLN A 311 -24.00 -0.08 9.67
N VAL A 312 -23.70 0.23 8.41
CA VAL A 312 -23.38 1.60 7.97
C VAL A 312 -24.59 2.53 8.14
N SER A 313 -25.81 2.06 7.82
CA SER A 313 -27.04 2.86 7.91
C SER A 313 -27.44 3.23 9.34
N LYS A 314 -26.84 2.61 10.36
CA LYS A 314 -27.02 3.02 11.77
C LYS A 314 -26.41 4.39 12.08
N ASN A 315 -25.49 4.88 11.24
CA ASN A 315 -24.99 6.24 11.36
C ASN A 315 -26.01 7.22 10.75
N PRO A 316 -26.66 8.08 11.55
CA PRO A 316 -27.77 8.93 11.08
C PRO A 316 -27.36 10.00 10.06
N ARG A 317 -26.05 10.20 9.85
CA ARG A 317 -25.51 11.12 8.83
C ARG A 317 -25.48 10.50 7.42
N ILE A 318 -25.78 9.20 7.31
CA ILE A 318 -25.66 8.47 6.05
C ILE A 318 -26.99 8.42 5.32
N ASP A 319 -27.00 8.94 4.09
CA ASP A 319 -28.08 8.78 3.14
C ASP A 319 -27.82 7.55 2.26
N VAL A 320 -28.55 6.47 2.53
CA VAL A 320 -28.42 5.19 1.82
C VAL A 320 -28.81 5.32 0.35
N ASP A 321 -29.84 6.11 0.04
CA ASP A 321 -30.34 6.26 -1.33
C ASP A 321 -29.36 7.11 -2.16
N ALA A 322 -28.75 8.13 -1.56
CA ALA A 322 -27.66 8.87 -2.19
C ALA A 322 -26.49 7.95 -2.56
N ILE A 323 -26.05 7.07 -1.65
CA ILE A 323 -24.97 6.10 -1.94
C ILE A 323 -25.39 5.11 -3.03
N ARG A 324 -26.66 4.66 -3.02
CA ARG A 324 -27.21 3.78 -4.06
C ARG A 324 -27.32 4.44 -5.42
N SER A 325 -27.33 5.77 -5.50
CA SER A 325 -27.41 6.50 -6.76
C SER A 325 -26.04 6.79 -7.41
N ILE A 326 -24.92 6.60 -6.68
CA ILE A 326 -23.59 6.93 -7.18
C ILE A 326 -23.17 6.07 -8.38
N ASN A 327 -22.35 6.67 -9.23
CA ASN A 327 -21.68 6.02 -10.36
C ASN A 327 -20.16 6.07 -10.25
N TYR A 328 -19.61 7.10 -9.61
CA TYR A 328 -18.17 7.37 -9.61
C TYR A 328 -17.56 7.38 -8.20
N LEU A 329 -16.26 7.13 -8.11
CA LEU A 329 -15.55 7.03 -6.82
C LEU A 329 -15.71 8.29 -5.95
N HIS A 330 -15.55 9.48 -6.53
CA HIS A 330 -15.65 10.73 -5.78
C HIS A 330 -17.06 11.00 -5.23
N GLU A 331 -18.09 10.48 -5.90
CA GLU A 331 -19.47 10.55 -5.41
C GLU A 331 -19.66 9.63 -4.20
N PHE A 332 -19.04 8.44 -4.21
CA PHE A 332 -19.02 7.55 -3.05
C PHE A 332 -18.29 8.21 -1.86
N ASP A 333 -17.14 8.82 -2.10
CA ASP A 333 -16.40 9.53 -1.05
C ASP A 333 -17.21 10.71 -0.47
N ARG A 334 -17.92 11.45 -1.32
CA ARG A 334 -18.82 12.51 -0.88
C ARG A 334 -20.01 11.97 -0.08
N ALA A 335 -20.67 10.91 -0.57
CA ALA A 335 -21.91 10.40 0.00
C ALA A 335 -21.71 9.56 1.27
N LEU A 336 -20.54 8.92 1.43
CA LEU A 336 -20.26 8.06 2.59
C LEU A 336 -19.10 8.56 3.44
N GLN A 337 -17.94 8.81 2.85
CA GLN A 337 -16.73 9.12 3.63
C GLN A 337 -16.84 10.49 4.31
N CYS A 338 -17.31 11.51 3.58
CA CYS A 338 -17.48 12.84 4.13
C CYS A 338 -18.40 12.88 5.35
N PRO A 339 -19.66 12.38 5.29
CA PRO A 339 -20.54 12.38 6.45
C PRO A 339 -20.09 11.45 7.57
N THR A 340 -19.40 10.33 7.27
CA THR A 340 -18.85 9.45 8.31
C THR A 340 -17.77 10.17 9.14
N TRP A 341 -16.88 10.90 8.47
CA TRP A 341 -15.68 11.48 9.05
C TRP A 341 -15.79 12.97 9.37
N GLY A 342 -16.92 13.60 9.07
CA GLY A 342 -17.14 15.03 9.30
C GLY A 342 -16.43 15.94 8.30
N TYR A 343 -15.98 15.42 7.15
CA TYR A 343 -15.44 16.28 6.10
C TYR A 343 -16.58 17.08 5.44
N PRO A 344 -16.40 18.39 5.23
CA PRO A 344 -17.41 19.22 4.59
C PRO A 344 -17.52 18.98 3.09
N THR A 345 -16.47 18.44 2.45
CA THR A 345 -16.39 18.13 1.02
C THR A 345 -15.43 16.98 0.78
N GLU A 346 -15.55 16.28 -0.34
CA GLU A 346 -14.57 15.26 -0.76
C GLU A 346 -13.19 15.88 -1.00
N GLY A 347 -13.12 17.16 -1.41
CA GLY A 347 -11.86 17.88 -1.54
C GLY A 347 -11.15 18.08 -0.19
N ALA A 348 -11.90 18.34 0.89
CA ALA A 348 -11.33 18.40 2.24
C ALA A 348 -10.79 17.03 2.68
N TYR A 349 -11.55 15.97 2.40
CA TYR A 349 -11.12 14.58 2.63
C TYR A 349 -9.83 14.24 1.85
N TYR A 350 -9.76 14.56 0.55
CA TYR A 350 -8.59 14.24 -0.26
C TYR A 350 -7.34 15.02 0.15
N ARG A 351 -7.48 16.28 0.56
CA ARG A 351 -6.35 17.05 1.12
C ARG A 351 -5.85 16.45 2.41
N ASP A 352 -6.74 16.04 3.31
CA ASP A 352 -6.37 15.36 4.54
C ASP A 352 -5.68 14.01 4.27
N ALA A 353 -6.25 13.17 3.42
CA ALA A 353 -5.76 11.82 3.23
C ALA A 353 -4.54 11.69 2.30
N THR A 354 -4.20 12.74 1.54
CA THR A 354 -3.03 12.82 0.66
C THR A 354 -1.73 12.54 1.41
N SER A 355 -0.87 11.66 0.91
CA SER A 355 0.33 11.22 1.63
C SER A 355 1.62 11.98 1.29
N THR A 356 1.58 12.95 0.37
CA THR A 356 2.76 13.76 -0.03
C THR A 356 3.42 14.46 1.16
N ASP A 357 2.67 15.22 1.96
CA ASP A 357 3.22 15.90 3.14
C ASP A 357 3.72 14.88 4.19
N SER A 358 2.96 13.79 4.40
CA SER A 358 3.31 12.75 5.37
C SER A 358 4.66 12.09 5.09
N MET A 359 5.06 11.99 3.83
CA MET A 359 6.36 11.48 3.41
C MET A 359 7.53 12.23 4.04
N LEU A 360 7.41 13.55 4.20
CA LEU A 360 8.47 14.41 4.74
C LEU A 360 8.68 14.20 6.24
N ALA A 361 7.71 13.59 6.93
CA ALA A 361 7.79 13.21 8.34
C ALA A 361 8.31 11.78 8.57
N ILE A 362 8.52 10.97 7.53
CA ILE A 362 9.04 9.60 7.67
C ILE A 362 10.50 9.65 8.16
N ARG A 363 10.85 8.75 9.10
CA ARG A 363 12.20 8.64 9.71
C ARG A 363 12.81 7.24 9.62
N ILE A 364 12.25 6.39 8.76
CA ILE A 364 12.78 5.06 8.46
C ILE A 364 13.03 4.91 6.96
N PRO A 365 13.94 4.03 6.53
CA PRO A 365 14.21 3.84 5.11
C PRO A 365 12.98 3.33 4.34
N PHE A 366 12.60 3.99 3.25
CA PHE A 366 11.48 3.54 2.42
C PHE A 366 11.77 3.62 0.91
N LEU A 367 11.36 2.58 0.19
CA LEU A 367 11.44 2.49 -1.27
C LEU A 367 10.05 2.68 -1.87
N SER A 368 9.87 3.68 -2.72
CA SER A 368 8.65 3.83 -3.52
C SER A 368 8.85 3.30 -4.93
N ILE A 369 7.87 2.57 -5.48
CA ILE A 369 7.90 2.08 -6.86
C ILE A 369 6.67 2.60 -7.60
N GLN A 370 6.90 3.32 -8.71
CA GLN A 370 5.88 4.02 -9.48
C GLN A 370 6.07 3.82 -10.99
N ALA A 371 4.96 3.74 -11.74
CA ALA A 371 4.97 3.75 -13.20
C ALA A 371 4.55 5.14 -13.68
N GLU A 372 5.34 5.75 -14.57
CA GLU A 372 5.05 7.08 -15.12
C GLU A 372 3.82 7.08 -16.04
N ASP A 373 3.37 5.91 -16.49
CA ASP A 373 2.18 5.73 -17.31
C ASP A 373 0.99 5.11 -16.55
N ASP A 374 1.04 5.10 -15.22
CA ASP A 374 -0.05 4.64 -14.37
C ASP A 374 -1.31 5.53 -14.58
N PRO A 375 -2.45 4.95 -15.02
CA PRO A 375 -3.66 5.73 -15.30
C PRO A 375 -4.46 6.10 -14.05
N ILE A 376 -4.08 5.60 -12.87
CA ILE A 376 -4.75 5.84 -11.59
C ILE A 376 -3.85 6.69 -10.69
N ALA A 377 -2.63 6.22 -10.39
CA ALA A 377 -1.62 6.97 -9.64
C ALA A 377 -0.77 7.82 -10.61
N CYS A 378 -1.42 8.82 -11.21
CA CYS A 378 -0.87 9.56 -12.33
C CYS A 378 0.48 10.24 -12.03
N ARG A 379 1.30 10.40 -13.07
CA ARG A 379 2.64 11.00 -13.00
C ARG A 379 2.63 12.39 -12.36
N GLU A 380 1.62 13.19 -12.66
CA GLU A 380 1.44 14.55 -12.17
C GLU A 380 1.20 14.62 -10.66
N ALA A 381 0.76 13.51 -10.05
CA ALA A 381 0.57 13.40 -8.61
C ALA A 381 1.83 12.90 -7.88
N LEU A 382 2.92 12.55 -8.59
CA LEU A 382 4.12 12.00 -7.96
C LEU A 382 4.97 13.10 -7.29
N PRO A 383 5.48 12.86 -6.07
CA PRO A 383 6.16 13.85 -5.25
C PRO A 383 7.65 13.95 -5.63
N TYR A 384 7.96 14.25 -6.90
CA TYR A 384 9.34 14.26 -7.40
C TYR A 384 10.24 15.21 -6.61
N TYR A 385 9.74 16.41 -6.31
CA TYR A 385 10.52 17.41 -5.57
C TYR A 385 10.61 17.06 -4.09
N GLU A 386 9.51 16.70 -3.44
CA GLU A 386 9.49 16.34 -2.03
C GLU A 386 10.37 15.11 -1.75
N MET A 387 10.45 14.15 -2.69
CA MET A 387 11.33 12.98 -2.56
C MET A 387 12.81 13.37 -2.54
N THR A 388 13.19 14.48 -3.18
CA THR A 388 14.57 14.99 -3.12
C THR A 388 14.90 15.71 -1.81
N GLN A 389 13.92 15.93 -0.94
CA GLN A 389 14.11 16.64 0.33
C GLN A 389 14.31 15.70 1.52
N THR A 390 14.04 14.40 1.37
CA THR A 390 14.19 13.42 2.46
C THR A 390 15.34 12.45 2.20
N PRO A 391 16.26 12.23 3.16
CA PRO A 391 17.33 11.24 3.04
C PRO A 391 16.81 9.80 3.22
N TYR A 392 15.60 9.64 3.78
CA TYR A 392 15.01 8.34 4.11
C TYR A 392 14.30 7.69 2.93
N GLY A 393 14.07 8.42 1.83
CA GLY A 393 13.23 7.99 0.72
C GLY A 393 13.99 7.83 -0.59
N VAL A 394 13.67 6.77 -1.33
CA VAL A 394 14.05 6.61 -2.73
C VAL A 394 12.81 6.26 -3.55
N MET A 395 12.48 7.08 -4.55
CA MET A 395 11.44 6.76 -5.53
C MET A 395 12.05 6.16 -6.79
N LEU A 396 11.80 4.87 -7.00
CA LEU A 396 12.04 4.14 -8.23
C LEU A 396 10.85 4.37 -9.18
N THR A 397 11.13 4.96 -10.33
CA THR A 397 10.16 5.15 -11.41
C THR A 397 10.52 4.29 -12.62
N THR A 398 9.48 3.79 -13.28
CA THR A 398 9.57 3.14 -14.59
C THR A 398 8.74 3.91 -15.60
N SER A 399 9.21 4.09 -16.83
CA SER A 399 8.42 4.81 -17.86
C SER A 399 7.14 4.07 -18.27
N TRP A 400 7.04 2.78 -17.96
CA TRP A 400 5.95 1.90 -18.33
C TRP A 400 5.74 0.85 -17.24
N GLY A 401 4.48 0.58 -16.90
CA GLY A 401 4.10 -0.45 -15.94
C GLY A 401 2.60 -0.48 -15.63
N GLY A 402 1.87 0.62 -15.85
CA GLY A 402 0.47 0.75 -15.44
C GLY A 402 0.25 0.62 -13.93
N HIS A 403 -1.00 0.65 -13.50
CA HIS A 403 -1.36 0.52 -12.09
C HIS A 403 -1.21 -0.92 -11.62
N LEU A 404 -0.20 -1.18 -10.79
CA LEU A 404 0.13 -2.51 -10.25
C LEU A 404 0.41 -3.58 -11.33
N GLY A 405 0.61 -3.22 -12.60
CA GLY A 405 0.76 -4.16 -13.71
C GLY A 405 2.16 -4.76 -13.78
N TRP A 406 3.09 -4.04 -14.41
CA TRP A 406 4.47 -4.44 -14.68
C TRP A 406 4.60 -5.87 -15.19
N PHE A 407 3.65 -6.34 -15.99
CA PHE A 407 3.67 -7.71 -16.48
C PHE A 407 4.83 -7.92 -17.43
N GLU A 408 5.63 -8.93 -17.12
CA GLU A 408 6.66 -9.51 -17.98
C GLU A 408 6.01 -10.55 -18.91
N TYR A 409 6.75 -10.99 -19.93
CA TYR A 409 6.34 -12.15 -20.70
C TYR A 409 6.21 -13.38 -19.78
N GLY A 410 5.15 -14.17 -19.94
CA GLY A 410 4.85 -15.31 -19.05
C GLY A 410 4.03 -14.96 -17.80
N GLY A 411 3.65 -13.68 -17.60
CA GLY A 411 2.69 -13.28 -16.57
C GLY A 411 3.29 -12.96 -15.19
N ALA A 412 4.61 -13.10 -15.02
CA ALA A 412 5.32 -12.56 -13.87
C ALA A 412 5.23 -11.03 -13.84
N ARG A 413 5.55 -10.42 -12.69
CA ARG A 413 5.52 -8.96 -12.53
C ARG A 413 6.92 -8.45 -12.19
N TRP A 414 7.41 -7.49 -12.97
CA TRP A 414 8.77 -6.99 -12.85
C TRP A 414 9.05 -6.40 -11.46
N PHE A 415 8.10 -5.66 -10.87
CA PHE A 415 8.28 -5.02 -9.56
C PHE A 415 8.51 -6.03 -8.42
N VAL A 416 8.21 -7.31 -8.60
CA VAL A 416 8.47 -8.35 -7.59
C VAL A 416 9.95 -8.39 -7.23
N LYS A 417 10.84 -8.33 -8.23
CA LYS A 417 12.30 -8.43 -8.07
C LYS A 417 12.87 -7.29 -7.24
N PRO A 418 12.69 -5.99 -7.57
CA PRO A 418 13.22 -4.90 -6.76
C PRO A 418 12.65 -4.91 -5.33
N VAL A 419 11.38 -5.28 -5.15
CA VAL A 419 10.75 -5.36 -3.81
C VAL A 419 11.37 -6.45 -2.96
N THR A 420 11.41 -7.69 -3.44
CA THR A 420 11.94 -8.82 -2.64
C THR A 420 13.44 -8.70 -2.42
N ASN A 421 14.20 -8.21 -3.41
CA ASN A 421 15.62 -7.92 -3.26
C ASN A 421 15.85 -6.84 -2.19
N PHE A 422 15.09 -5.75 -2.22
CA PHE A 422 15.19 -4.68 -1.23
C PHE A 422 14.92 -5.18 0.18
N LEU A 423 13.79 -5.89 0.37
CA LEU A 423 13.42 -6.46 1.66
C LEU A 423 14.51 -7.42 2.18
N ASN A 424 14.98 -8.34 1.33
CA ASN A 424 16.04 -9.28 1.70
C ASN A 424 17.36 -8.57 2.04
N LYS A 425 17.76 -7.53 1.30
CA LYS A 425 18.95 -6.73 1.61
C LYS A 425 18.82 -6.05 2.96
N MET A 426 17.70 -5.38 3.21
CA MET A 426 17.44 -4.72 4.49
C MET A 426 17.43 -5.71 5.67
N ALA A 427 16.80 -6.88 5.52
CA ALA A 427 16.72 -7.85 6.62
C ALA A 427 18.02 -8.66 6.83
N ARG A 428 18.73 -9.00 5.75
CA ARG A 428 19.87 -9.94 5.79
C ARG A 428 21.22 -9.23 5.86
N GLU A 429 21.39 -8.11 5.15
CA GLU A 429 22.68 -7.41 5.04
C GLU A 429 22.80 -6.21 5.98
N ILE A 430 21.70 -5.49 6.26
CA ILE A 430 21.69 -4.30 7.11
C ILE A 430 21.45 -4.68 8.58
N ASP A 431 22.19 -4.05 9.50
CA ASP A 431 21.93 -4.17 10.93
C ASP A 431 20.84 -3.18 11.35
N THR A 432 19.60 -3.66 11.40
CA THR A 432 18.42 -2.85 11.74
C THR A 432 18.30 -2.49 13.23
N THR A 433 19.24 -2.95 14.06
CA THR A 433 19.34 -2.56 15.48
C THR A 433 20.10 -1.25 15.66
N ILE A 434 20.96 -0.90 14.69
CA ILE A 434 21.71 0.35 14.64
C ILE A 434 20.89 1.35 13.80
N PRO A 435 20.46 2.49 14.36
CA PRO A 435 19.78 3.53 13.58
C PRO A 435 20.66 4.03 12.44
N GLY A 436 20.05 4.28 11.28
CA GLY A 436 20.75 4.92 10.17
C GLY A 436 21.15 6.36 10.53
N VAL A 437 22.30 6.80 10.01
CA VAL A 437 22.83 8.14 10.26
C VAL A 437 22.57 9.02 9.03
N VAL A 438 21.89 10.14 9.25
CA VAL A 438 21.70 11.17 8.22
C VAL A 438 22.94 12.06 8.20
N GLU A 439 23.53 12.28 7.03
CA GLU A 439 24.76 13.08 6.88
C GLU A 439 24.57 14.53 7.34
N HIS A 440 23.41 15.13 7.00
CA HIS A 440 23.06 16.51 7.31
C HIS A 440 21.68 16.59 8.01
N PRO A 441 21.58 16.24 9.30
CA PRO A 441 20.31 16.22 10.04
C PRO A 441 19.65 17.61 10.14
N GLU A 442 20.42 18.68 10.12
CA GLU A 442 19.96 20.06 10.09
C GLU A 442 19.18 20.41 8.81
N ARG A 443 19.39 19.64 7.72
CA ARG A 443 18.68 19.80 6.44
C ARG A 443 17.41 18.96 6.33
N LEU A 444 17.01 18.26 7.38
CA LEU A 444 15.76 17.50 7.37
C LEU A 444 14.55 18.43 7.17
N PRO A 445 13.52 17.99 6.41
CA PRO A 445 12.31 18.78 6.22
C PRO A 445 11.69 19.21 7.55
N GLY A 446 11.42 20.52 7.67
CA GLY A 446 10.89 21.14 8.89
C GLY A 446 11.93 21.84 9.76
N ASN A 447 13.23 21.67 9.49
CA ASN A 447 14.29 22.46 10.11
C ASN A 447 14.58 23.71 9.26
N ILE A 448 14.77 24.85 9.91
CA ILE A 448 15.30 26.06 9.27
C ILE A 448 16.82 26.00 9.42
N ALA A 449 17.54 26.15 8.31
CA ALA A 449 19.00 26.22 8.33
C ALA A 449 19.45 27.36 9.25
N HIS A 450 20.31 27.02 10.22
CA HIS A 450 21.03 28.00 11.03
C HIS A 450 22.32 28.39 10.32
N HIS A 451 22.82 29.60 10.55
CA HIS A 451 24.14 29.99 10.05
C HIS A 451 25.21 29.21 10.85
N ASP A 452 26.20 28.61 10.18
CA ASP A 452 27.27 27.81 10.83
C ASP A 452 28.15 28.64 11.80
N ASP A 453 28.03 29.96 11.79
CA ASP A 453 28.74 30.89 12.67
C ASP A 453 27.75 31.46 13.71
N PRO A 454 27.84 31.04 14.98
CA PRO A 454 26.93 31.49 16.05
C PRO A 454 26.93 33.01 16.27
N SER A 455 27.96 33.72 15.78
CA SER A 455 28.05 35.18 15.87
C SER A 455 27.40 35.92 14.70
N LYS A 456 27.04 35.19 13.63
CA LYS A 456 26.38 35.71 12.41
C LYS A 456 24.92 35.31 12.27
N ASP A 457 24.38 34.56 13.24
CA ASP A 457 22.95 34.31 13.37
C ASP A 457 22.35 35.10 14.56
N PRO A 458 22.35 36.45 14.57
CA PRO A 458 21.48 37.20 15.46
C PRO A 458 20.07 37.27 14.85
N ASP A 459 19.60 36.21 14.18
CA ASP A 459 18.26 36.17 13.61
C ASP A 459 17.25 36.02 14.75
N LEU A 460 16.94 37.16 15.39
CA LEU A 460 15.90 37.33 16.38
C LEU A 460 14.49 37.23 15.77
N ALA A 461 14.38 37.03 14.44
CA ALA A 461 13.09 36.82 13.82
C ALA A 461 12.50 35.48 14.27
N PRO A 462 11.17 35.41 14.49
CA PRO A 462 10.50 34.14 14.70
C PRO A 462 10.79 33.20 13.52
N LYS A 463 11.37 32.04 13.79
CA LYS A 463 11.69 31.01 12.79
C LYS A 463 10.45 30.15 12.55
N PRO A 464 9.69 30.33 11.43
CA PRO A 464 8.48 29.57 11.19
C PRO A 464 8.79 28.09 10.96
N GLN A 465 8.26 27.20 11.78
CA GLN A 465 8.52 25.77 11.64
C GLN A 465 7.47 25.11 10.73
N PHE A 466 7.92 24.44 9.67
CA PHE A 466 7.06 23.60 8.84
C PHE A 466 6.88 22.23 9.50
N HIS A 467 5.64 21.89 9.88
CA HIS A 467 5.29 20.58 10.42
C HIS A 467 4.48 19.79 9.38
N PRO A 468 5.06 18.74 8.75
CA PRO A 468 4.39 18.03 7.66
C PRO A 468 3.05 17.39 8.07
N MET A 469 2.92 17.01 9.33
CA MET A 469 1.72 16.33 9.86
C MET A 469 0.65 17.27 10.42
N GLN A 470 0.88 18.58 10.46
CA GLN A 470 -0.01 19.52 11.16
C GLN A 470 -1.37 19.72 10.46
N ARG A 471 -1.46 19.50 9.14
CA ARG A 471 -2.70 19.72 8.36
C ARG A 471 -3.62 18.50 8.34
N LYS A 472 -3.34 17.50 9.18
CA LYS A 472 -4.11 16.26 9.24
C LYS A 472 -5.24 16.37 10.25
N LEU A 473 -6.36 15.71 9.96
CA LEU A 473 -7.43 15.49 10.92
C LEU A 473 -6.83 14.80 12.14
N ALA A 474 -6.99 15.43 13.30
CA ALA A 474 -6.59 14.81 14.56
C ALA A 474 -7.41 13.53 14.76
N LEU A 475 -6.73 12.39 14.77
CA LEU A 475 -7.31 11.10 15.13
C LEU A 475 -7.08 10.94 16.64
N PRO A 476 -8.11 11.02 17.50
CA PRO A 476 -7.95 10.80 18.94
C PRO A 476 -7.70 9.31 19.18
N LEU A 477 -6.45 8.91 18.99
CA LEU A 477 -5.94 7.60 19.33
C LEU A 477 -5.59 7.69 20.81
N GLY A 478 -6.43 7.12 21.68
CA GLY A 478 -6.08 7.02 23.10
C GLY A 478 -4.69 6.38 23.21
N ILE A 479 -3.73 7.14 23.73
CA ILE A 479 -2.34 6.71 23.91
C ILE A 479 -2.27 5.75 25.09
#